data_AF-A0A511ZMW0-F1
#
_entry.id   AF-A0A511ZMW0-F1
#
_cell.length_a   1.000
_cell.length_b   1.000
_cell.length_c   1.000
_cell.angle_alpha   90.00
_cell.angle_beta   90.00
_cell.angle_gamma   90.00
#
_symmetry.space_group_name_H-M   'P 1'
#
loop_
_entity.id
_entity.type
_entity.pdbx_description
1 polymer ?
#
loop_
_entity_poly.entity_id
_entity_poly.type
_entity_poly.pdbx_seq_one_letter_code
_entity_poly.pdbx_strand_id
1 'polypeptide(L)'
;MQSKTGEYKILYPEDAELSKIRYDMTTTDIGAIERISYGGDSKEKEYLYHVRLIYDYGDLGGDVNRFKNIMRGHTHYDGEYEVMEYEDKTIHYATTEYVTRDGEGIAYRYIGIIQSNNAVQAVAYNYNIVTDYENNLDLDALEKEVLEIMESVEFKQ
;
A
#
# COMPACT_ATOMS: atom_id res chain seq x y z
N MET A 1 -11.93 4.70 -5.09
CA MET A 1 -11.44 6.10 -5.00
C MET A 1 -10.67 6.46 -6.26
N GLN A 2 -10.84 7.68 -6.79
CA GLN A 2 -9.93 8.21 -7.82
C GLN A 2 -8.86 9.07 -7.16
N SER A 3 -7.61 8.90 -7.61
CA SER A 3 -6.47 9.75 -7.23
C SER A 3 -6.75 11.23 -7.47
N LYS A 4 -6.08 12.10 -6.70
CA LYS A 4 -6.22 13.54 -6.87
C LYS A 4 -5.50 14.05 -8.11
N THR A 5 -4.45 13.34 -8.55
CA THR A 5 -3.84 13.52 -9.87
C THR A 5 -4.77 13.10 -11.01
N GLY A 6 -5.70 12.16 -10.74
CA GLY A 6 -6.64 11.63 -11.72
C GLY A 6 -6.06 10.48 -12.57
N GLU A 7 -4.81 10.10 -12.31
CA GLU A 7 -4.01 9.17 -13.12
C GLU A 7 -4.16 7.70 -12.71
N TYR A 8 -4.73 7.42 -11.53
CA TYR A 8 -5.12 6.06 -11.16
C TYR A 8 -6.41 6.01 -10.32
N LYS A 9 -7.01 4.83 -10.25
CA LYS A 9 -8.11 4.47 -9.34
C LYS A 9 -7.70 3.25 -8.51
N ILE A 10 -8.28 3.14 -7.31
CA ILE A 10 -8.08 2.01 -6.40
C ILE A 10 -9.35 1.79 -5.57
N LEU A 11 -9.67 0.53 -5.23
CA LEU A 11 -10.67 0.21 -4.22
C LEU A 11 -10.26 0.83 -2.87
N TYR A 12 -11.23 1.30 -2.11
CA TYR A 12 -11.00 1.88 -0.80
C TYR A 12 -11.83 1.08 0.20
N PRO A 13 -11.28 0.66 1.35
CA PRO A 13 -12.06 -0.07 2.35
C PRO A 13 -13.28 0.74 2.78
N GLU A 14 -14.44 0.09 2.95
CA GLU A 14 -15.71 0.76 3.29
C GLU A 14 -15.64 1.45 4.66
N ASP A 15 -14.85 0.88 5.56
CA ASP A 15 -14.62 1.26 6.95
C ASP A 15 -13.43 2.23 7.12
N ALA A 16 -12.90 2.79 6.02
CA ALA A 16 -11.85 3.79 6.08
C ALA A 16 -12.40 5.18 6.46
N GLU A 17 -11.97 5.68 7.62
CA GLU A 17 -12.31 7.01 8.10
C GLU A 17 -11.64 8.10 7.24
N LEU A 18 -12.38 8.60 6.23
CA LEU A 18 -11.93 9.68 5.35
C LEU A 18 -11.51 10.96 6.10
N SER A 19 -12.02 11.17 7.32
CA SER A 19 -11.73 12.33 8.17
C SER A 19 -10.28 12.39 8.69
N LYS A 20 -9.52 11.29 8.58
CA LYS A 20 -8.11 11.18 9.01
C LYS A 20 -7.12 11.02 7.86
N ILE A 21 -7.55 11.28 6.62
CA ILE A 21 -6.65 11.20 5.47
C ILE A 21 -5.61 12.31 5.55
N ARG A 22 -4.33 11.93 5.63
CA ARG A 22 -3.22 12.83 5.34
C ARG A 22 -2.89 12.73 3.86
N TYR A 23 -3.05 13.85 3.17
CA TYR A 23 -2.74 14.00 1.75
C TYR A 23 -1.58 14.97 1.56
N ASP A 24 -0.63 14.61 0.71
CA ASP A 24 0.44 15.48 0.25
C ASP A 24 0.69 15.21 -1.23
N MET A 25 0.90 16.26 -2.02
CA MET A 25 1.25 16.15 -3.42
C MET A 25 2.36 17.13 -3.75
N THR A 26 3.38 16.62 -4.42
CA THR A 26 4.45 17.43 -4.99
C THR A 26 4.45 17.21 -6.49
N THR A 27 4.22 18.28 -7.24
CA THR A 27 4.39 18.30 -8.69
C THR A 27 5.74 18.94 -9.03
N THR A 28 6.44 18.35 -9.99
CA THR A 28 7.72 18.82 -10.53
C THR A 28 7.65 18.78 -12.05
N ASP A 29 8.63 19.40 -12.71
CA ASP A 29 8.69 19.43 -14.18
C ASP A 29 8.85 18.03 -14.81
N ILE A 30 9.26 17.03 -14.02
CA ILE A 30 9.53 15.65 -14.46
C ILE A 30 8.52 14.63 -13.94
N GLY A 31 7.47 15.06 -13.23
CA GLY A 31 6.50 14.14 -12.67
C GLY A 31 5.69 14.66 -11.48
N ALA A 32 4.75 13.83 -11.04
CA ALA A 32 3.92 14.09 -9.85
C ALA A 32 4.08 12.95 -8.84
N ILE A 33 4.33 13.32 -7.58
CA ILE A 33 4.32 12.39 -6.46
C ILE A 33 3.12 12.71 -5.57
N GLU A 34 2.21 11.75 -5.45
CA GLU A 34 1.04 11.83 -4.58
C GLU A 34 1.22 10.87 -3.40
N ARG A 35 0.99 11.36 -2.18
CA ARG A 35 1.08 10.58 -0.95
C ARG A 35 -0.24 10.67 -0.22
N ILE A 36 -0.78 9.50 0.07
CA ILE A 36 -2.03 9.35 0.82
C ILE A 36 -1.74 8.47 2.03
N SER A 37 -2.26 8.84 3.18
CA SER A 37 -2.26 7.95 4.34
C SER A 37 -3.61 8.01 5.02
N TYR A 38 -4.14 6.86 5.39
CA TYR A 38 -5.42 6.71 6.05
C TYR A 38 -5.36 5.55 7.02
N GLY A 39 -6.35 5.45 7.91
CA GLY A 39 -6.38 4.38 8.89
C GLY A 39 -7.66 4.45 9.70
N GLY A 40 -7.86 3.43 10.52
CA GLY A 40 -9.06 3.27 11.29
C GLY A 40 -8.90 2.21 12.37
N ASP A 41 -9.98 2.06 13.12
CA ASP A 41 -10.16 1.01 14.11
C ASP A 41 -11.27 0.10 13.59
N SER A 42 -10.90 -1.15 13.28
CA SER A 42 -11.87 -2.18 12.92
C SER A 42 -12.41 -2.79 14.20
N LYS A 43 -13.48 -2.20 14.74
CA LYS A 43 -14.09 -2.66 16.00
C LYS A 43 -14.64 -4.08 15.93
N GLU A 44 -15.06 -4.53 14.76
CA GLU A 44 -15.55 -5.89 14.54
C GLU A 44 -14.41 -6.91 14.54
N LYS A 45 -13.26 -6.54 13.96
CA LYS A 45 -12.10 -7.42 13.82
C LYS A 45 -11.03 -7.19 14.91
N GLU A 46 -11.27 -6.25 15.83
CA GLU A 46 -10.41 -5.90 16.98
C GLU A 46 -8.95 -5.59 16.59
N TYR A 47 -8.76 -4.79 15.54
CA TYR A 47 -7.44 -4.28 15.16
C TYR A 47 -7.45 -2.83 14.69
N LEU A 48 -6.30 -2.19 14.83
CA LEU A 48 -6.02 -0.90 14.22
C LEU A 48 -5.34 -1.11 12.88
N TYR A 49 -5.66 -0.28 11.89
CA TYR A 49 -4.93 -0.29 10.64
C TYR A 49 -4.53 1.09 10.17
N HIS A 50 -3.44 1.12 9.42
CA HIS A 50 -2.93 2.30 8.76
C HIS A 50 -2.37 1.93 7.39
N VAL A 51 -2.88 2.60 6.37
CA VAL A 51 -2.43 2.49 4.99
C VAL A 51 -1.61 3.71 4.62
N ARG A 52 -0.49 3.49 3.93
CA ARG A 52 0.23 4.51 3.18
C ARG A 52 0.29 4.13 1.72
N LEU A 53 -0.04 5.09 0.86
CA LEU A 53 0.05 5.00 -0.58
C LEU A 53 1.00 6.10 -1.08
N ILE A 54 1.92 5.72 -1.97
CA ILE A 54 2.78 6.64 -2.72
C ILE A 54 2.58 6.35 -4.21
N TYR A 55 2.06 7.32 -4.95
CA TYR A 55 1.95 7.29 -6.40
C TYR A 55 3.06 8.15 -7.00
N ASP A 56 3.63 7.68 -8.10
CA ASP A 56 4.63 8.41 -8.89
C ASP A 56 4.34 8.26 -10.38
N TYR A 57 4.32 9.39 -11.09
CA TYR A 57 4.21 9.51 -12.54
C TYR A 57 5.46 10.21 -13.08
N GLY A 58 6.24 9.56 -13.95
CA GLY A 58 7.47 10.11 -14.52
C GLY A 58 8.65 9.12 -14.47
N ASP A 59 9.89 9.60 -14.67
CA ASP A 59 11.11 8.75 -14.74
C ASP A 59 11.27 7.77 -13.55
N LEU A 60 10.63 8.07 -12.43
CA LEU A 60 10.69 7.27 -11.20
C LEU A 60 9.64 6.13 -11.17
N GLY A 61 8.53 6.27 -11.88
CA GLY A 61 7.45 5.29 -11.98
C GLY A 61 7.89 3.97 -12.64
N GLY A 62 8.91 4.03 -13.50
CA GLY A 62 9.45 2.87 -14.22
C GLY A 62 10.48 2.05 -13.45
N ASP A 63 11.04 2.57 -12.35
CA ASP A 63 12.11 1.89 -11.60
C ASP A 63 11.57 1.23 -10.33
N VAL A 64 11.27 -0.07 -10.44
CA VAL A 64 10.81 -0.88 -9.30
C VAL A 64 11.79 -0.88 -8.13
N ASN A 65 13.10 -0.82 -8.40
CA ASN A 65 14.11 -0.89 -7.35
C ASN A 65 14.10 0.39 -6.51
N ARG A 66 13.77 1.52 -7.12
CA ARG A 66 13.57 2.77 -6.38
C ARG A 66 12.38 2.66 -5.43
N PHE A 67 11.27 2.09 -5.86
CA PHE A 67 10.13 1.84 -4.97
C PHE A 67 10.45 0.83 -3.87
N LYS A 68 11.18 -0.26 -4.18
CA LYS A 68 11.68 -1.20 -3.16
C LYS A 68 12.57 -0.48 -2.14
N ASN A 69 13.43 0.44 -2.57
CA ASN A 69 14.26 1.25 -1.66
C ASN A 69 13.43 2.20 -0.78
N ILE A 70 12.41 2.87 -1.36
CA ILE A 70 11.49 3.72 -0.59
C ILE A 70 10.71 2.89 0.43
N MET A 71 10.19 1.73 0.01
CA MET A 71 9.48 0.81 0.89
C MET A 71 10.42 0.31 1.99
N ARG A 72 11.64 -0.13 1.68
CA ARG A 72 12.65 -0.50 2.66
C ARG A 72 12.91 0.60 3.68
N GLY A 73 13.00 1.87 3.24
CA GLY A 73 13.17 3.00 4.16
C GLY A 73 11.96 3.24 5.09
N HIS A 74 10.76 2.82 4.69
CA HIS A 74 9.54 2.96 5.48
C HIS A 74 9.18 1.73 6.31
N THR A 75 9.54 0.54 5.84
CA THR A 75 9.11 -0.74 6.40
C THR A 75 10.28 -1.52 7.02
N HIS A 76 11.53 -1.17 6.69
CA HIS A 76 12.71 -1.98 6.98
C HIS A 76 12.67 -3.38 6.35
N TYR A 77 11.76 -3.62 5.40
CA TYR A 77 11.72 -4.87 4.67
C TYR A 77 12.85 -4.94 3.64
N ASP A 78 13.67 -5.98 3.71
CA ASP A 78 14.78 -6.25 2.81
C ASP A 78 14.73 -7.65 2.19
N GLY A 79 13.59 -8.33 2.31
CA GLY A 79 13.34 -9.64 1.71
C GLY A 79 12.93 -9.58 0.24
N GLU A 80 12.57 -10.74 -0.28
CA GLU A 80 12.16 -10.93 -1.67
C GLU A 80 10.67 -10.68 -1.88
N TYR A 81 10.35 -10.03 -3.00
CA TYR A 81 8.96 -9.80 -3.38
C TYR A 81 8.47 -10.92 -4.31
N GLU A 82 7.30 -11.46 -4.02
CA GLU A 82 6.52 -12.22 -4.98
C GLU A 82 6.11 -11.31 -6.13
N VAL A 83 6.09 -11.84 -7.35
CA VAL A 83 5.74 -11.09 -8.56
C VAL A 83 4.51 -11.70 -9.21
N MET A 84 3.46 -10.90 -9.33
CA MET A 84 2.23 -11.25 -10.01
C MET A 84 2.13 -10.41 -11.29
N GLU A 85 2.11 -11.07 -12.44
CA GLU A 85 2.02 -10.42 -13.75
C GLU A 85 0.57 -10.45 -14.26
N TYR A 86 0.07 -9.27 -14.63
CA TYR A 86 -1.23 -9.09 -15.29
C TYR A 86 -1.00 -8.45 -16.65
N GLU A 87 -2.04 -8.35 -17.47
CA GLU A 87 -1.94 -7.72 -18.79
C GLU A 87 -1.55 -6.23 -18.68
N ASP A 88 -2.18 -5.49 -17.78
CA ASP A 88 -2.07 -4.03 -17.67
C ASP A 88 -1.08 -3.53 -16.61
N LYS A 89 -0.65 -4.42 -15.71
CA LYS A 89 0.21 -4.10 -14.56
C LYS A 89 1.02 -5.30 -14.08
N THR A 90 2.03 -5.01 -13.28
CA THR A 90 2.80 -5.99 -12.50
C THR A 90 2.76 -5.60 -11.03
N ILE A 91 2.49 -6.56 -10.14
CA ILE A 91 2.45 -6.35 -8.70
C ILE A 91 3.64 -7.07 -8.07
N HIS A 92 4.50 -6.32 -7.38
CA HIS A 92 5.50 -6.87 -6.48
C HIS A 92 4.96 -6.84 -5.06
N TYR A 93 4.80 -8.00 -4.45
CA TYR A 93 4.13 -8.17 -3.18
C TYR A 93 5.02 -8.82 -2.14
N ALA A 94 4.90 -8.38 -0.89
CA ALA A 94 5.63 -8.95 0.23
C ALA A 94 4.86 -8.73 1.54
N THR A 95 5.07 -9.64 2.49
CA THR A 95 4.55 -9.52 3.85
C THR A 95 5.65 -9.60 4.88
N THR A 96 5.43 -8.98 6.04
CA THR A 96 6.31 -9.11 7.21
C THR A 96 5.52 -8.82 8.47
N GLU A 97 5.95 -9.41 9.58
CA GLU A 97 5.42 -9.10 10.90
C GLU A 97 6.52 -8.58 11.83
N TYR A 98 6.12 -7.85 12.87
CA TYR A 98 7.02 -7.45 13.95
C TYR A 98 6.24 -7.22 15.25
N VAL A 99 6.91 -7.45 16.37
CA VAL A 99 6.39 -7.11 17.70
C VAL A 99 6.38 -5.60 17.88
N THR A 100 5.29 -5.06 18.42
CA THR A 100 5.18 -3.62 18.71
C THR A 100 6.21 -3.20 19.75
N ARG A 101 6.52 -1.90 19.80
CA ARG A 101 7.62 -1.39 20.65
C ARG A 101 7.37 -1.57 22.14
N ASP A 102 6.11 -1.51 22.58
CA ASP A 102 5.68 -1.79 23.95
C ASP A 102 5.69 -3.30 24.27
N GLY A 103 5.78 -4.17 23.26
CA GLY A 103 5.76 -5.61 23.41
C GLY A 103 4.39 -6.18 23.71
N GLU A 104 3.32 -5.39 23.56
CA GLU A 104 1.95 -5.78 23.91
C GLU A 104 1.15 -6.28 22.71
N GLY A 105 1.64 -6.05 21.48
CA GLY A 105 0.96 -6.48 20.26
C GLY A 105 1.89 -6.93 19.15
N ILE A 106 1.25 -7.36 18.06
CA ILE A 106 1.89 -7.75 16.82
C ILE A 106 1.39 -6.84 15.70
N ALA A 107 2.31 -6.46 14.82
CA ALA A 107 2.00 -5.69 13.64
C ALA A 107 2.27 -6.53 12.39
N TYR A 108 1.25 -6.67 11.56
CA TYR A 108 1.34 -7.30 10.25
C TYR A 108 1.41 -6.23 9.18
N ARG A 109 2.32 -6.41 8.22
CA ARG A 109 2.54 -5.46 7.16
C ARG A 109 2.48 -6.14 5.81
N TYR A 110 1.64 -5.58 4.95
CA TYR A 110 1.45 -5.97 3.56
C TYR A 110 1.99 -4.87 2.66
N ILE A 111 2.93 -5.22 1.81
CA ILE A 111 3.70 -4.28 0.99
C ILE A 111 3.46 -4.63 -0.48
N GLY A 112 2.96 -3.68 -1.25
CA GLY A 112 2.72 -3.80 -2.67
C GLY A 112 3.42 -2.69 -3.45
N ILE A 113 4.01 -3.04 -4.59
CA ILE A 113 4.45 -2.08 -5.61
C ILE A 113 3.76 -2.49 -6.91
N ILE A 114 2.77 -1.71 -7.31
CA ILE A 114 1.98 -1.93 -8.51
C ILE A 114 2.55 -1.02 -9.59
N GLN A 115 3.08 -1.59 -10.66
CA GLN A 115 3.61 -0.84 -11.81
C GLN A 115 2.72 -1.02 -13.02
N SER A 116 2.47 0.06 -13.76
CA SER A 116 1.78 -0.05 -15.05
C SER A 116 2.70 -0.70 -16.08
N ASN A 117 2.16 -1.62 -16.87
CA ASN A 117 2.88 -2.18 -18.02
C ASN A 117 2.83 -1.25 -19.25
N ASN A 118 1.93 -0.27 -19.25
CA ASN A 118 1.60 0.56 -20.41
C ASN A 118 2.04 2.02 -20.27
N ALA A 119 2.48 2.44 -19.08
CA ALA A 119 2.88 3.82 -18.79
C ALA A 119 3.96 3.85 -17.71
N VAL A 120 4.74 4.93 -17.65
CA VAL A 120 5.82 5.09 -16.66
C VAL A 120 5.24 5.62 -15.35
N GLN A 121 4.49 4.76 -14.66
CA GLN A 121 3.81 5.09 -13.41
C GLN A 121 3.66 3.89 -12.50
N ALA A 122 3.64 4.15 -11.20
CA ALA A 122 3.48 3.12 -10.19
C ALA A 122 2.82 3.63 -8.91
N VAL A 123 2.18 2.71 -8.20
CA VAL A 123 1.63 2.89 -6.86
C VAL A 123 2.38 1.95 -5.92
N ALA A 124 3.03 2.49 -4.90
CA ALA A 124 3.44 1.70 -3.75
C ALA A 124 2.43 1.81 -2.63
N TYR A 125 2.12 0.67 -2.03
CA TYR A 125 1.06 0.49 -1.07
C TYR A 125 1.62 -0.26 0.14
N ASN A 126 1.38 0.28 1.34
CA ASN A 126 1.78 -0.32 2.59
C ASN A 126 0.58 -0.34 3.53
N TYR A 127 0.01 -1.52 3.76
CA TYR A 127 -1.08 -1.74 4.71
C TYR A 127 -0.48 -2.33 5.99
N ASN A 128 -0.62 -1.61 7.11
CA ASN A 128 -0.13 -2.05 8.40
C ASN A 128 -1.29 -2.26 9.36
N ILE A 129 -1.45 -3.50 9.84
CA ILE A 129 -2.39 -3.89 10.87
C ILE A 129 -1.63 -4.00 12.19
N VAL A 130 -2.24 -3.55 13.28
CA VAL A 130 -1.73 -3.71 14.65
C VAL A 130 -2.85 -4.31 15.49
N THR A 131 -2.55 -5.40 16.18
CA THR A 131 -3.49 -6.09 17.05
C THR A 131 -2.78 -6.66 18.27
N ASP A 132 -3.54 -7.03 19.29
CA ASP A 132 -3.03 -7.68 20.49
C ASP A 132 -2.73 -9.16 20.22
N TYR A 133 -1.77 -9.74 20.96
CA TYR A 133 -1.39 -11.16 20.79
C TYR A 133 -2.52 -12.16 21.02
N GLU A 134 -3.49 -11.79 21.83
CA GLU A 134 -4.62 -12.66 22.18
C GLU A 134 -5.69 -12.69 21.09
N ASN A 135 -5.62 -11.77 20.12
CA ASN A 135 -6.58 -11.73 19.02
C ASN A 135 -6.24 -12.78 17.96
N ASN A 136 -7.24 -13.57 17.57
CA ASN A 136 -7.09 -14.62 16.58
C ASN A 136 -7.57 -14.12 15.21
N LEU A 137 -6.75 -13.29 14.58
CA LEU A 137 -7.03 -12.78 13.23
C LEU A 137 -6.91 -13.89 12.18
N ASP A 138 -7.86 -13.92 11.25
CA ASP A 138 -7.74 -14.71 10.02
C ASP A 138 -6.81 -13.97 9.05
N LEU A 139 -5.50 -14.25 9.16
CA LEU A 139 -4.47 -13.58 8.36
C LEU A 139 -4.60 -13.88 6.87
N ASP A 140 -5.10 -15.07 6.50
CA ASP A 140 -5.30 -15.46 5.10
C ASP A 140 -6.46 -14.65 4.50
N ALA A 141 -7.56 -14.49 5.24
CA ALA A 141 -8.66 -13.64 4.82
C ALA A 141 -8.24 -12.17 4.68
N LEU A 142 -7.45 -11.67 5.64
CA LEU A 142 -6.93 -10.29 5.59
C LEU A 142 -5.97 -10.08 4.42
N GLU A 143 -5.05 -11.01 4.19
CA GLU A 143 -4.15 -10.99 3.05
C GLU A 143 -4.92 -10.92 1.73
N LYS A 144 -5.96 -11.75 1.60
CA LYS A 144 -6.83 -11.74 0.43
C LYS A 144 -7.54 -10.39 0.23
N GLU A 145 -8.12 -9.81 1.29
CA GLU A 145 -8.74 -8.48 1.24
C GLU A 145 -7.74 -7.40 0.79
N VAL A 146 -6.51 -7.45 1.31
CA VAL A 146 -5.47 -6.49 0.94
C VAL A 146 -5.01 -6.66 -0.51
N LEU A 147 -4.86 -7.90 -0.97
CA LEU A 147 -4.53 -8.21 -2.37
C LEU A 147 -5.63 -7.73 -3.31
N GLU A 148 -6.90 -7.94 -3.00
CA GLU A 148 -8.03 -7.43 -3.79
C GLU A 148 -7.96 -5.91 -3.96
N ILE A 149 -7.54 -5.17 -2.92
CA ILE A 149 -7.30 -3.72 -3.01
C ILE A 149 -6.13 -3.40 -3.95
N MET A 150 -5.01 -4.13 -3.86
CA MET A 150 -3.85 -3.91 -4.74
C MET A 150 -4.17 -4.24 -6.21
N GLU A 151 -4.87 -5.34 -6.45
CA GLU A 151 -5.31 -5.78 -7.78
C GLU A 151 -6.29 -4.80 -8.43
N SER A 152 -7.11 -4.11 -7.62
CA SER A 152 -8.06 -3.10 -8.09
C SER A 152 -7.41 -1.82 -8.61
N VAL A 153 -6.08 -1.68 -8.52
CA VAL A 153 -5.37 -0.52 -9.06
C VAL A 153 -5.51 -0.51 -10.57
N GLU A 154 -6.15 0.54 -11.07
CA GLU A 154 -6.31 0.82 -12.49
C GLU A 154 -5.57 2.11 -12.83
N PHE A 155 -4.58 2.01 -13.71
CA PHE A 155 -3.87 3.17 -14.24
C PHE A 155 -4.63 3.76 -15.43
N LYS A 156 -4.66 5.09 -15.48
CA LYS A 156 -5.13 5.81 -16.65
C LYS A 156 -4.06 5.76 -17.74
N GLN A 157 -4.50 5.49 -18.96
CA GLN A 157 -3.67 5.50 -20.17
C GLN A 157 -3.48 6.93 -20.70
#